data_AF-A0A931M9A7-F1
#
_entry.id   AF-A0A931M9A7-F1
#
_cell.length_a   1.000
_cell.length_b   1.000
_cell.length_c   1.000
_cell.angle_alpha   90.00
_cell.angle_beta   90.00
_cell.angle_gamma   90.00
#
_symmetry.space_group_name_H-M   'P 1'
#
loop_
_entity.id
_entity.type
_entity.pdbx_description
1 polymer ?
#
loop_
_entity_poly.entity_id
_entity_poly.type
_entity_poly.pdbx_seq_one_letter_code
_entity_poly.pdbx_strand_id
1 'polypeptide(L)'
;MTKVLRLFVLLCIASISANAQLLSWTPSFPVDNSTLVITLDATKGNAALKDYANTSDIYMHLGVTTNLSSPASQWKYVVTTWATTNPTYQATYLGNNKWQYT
;
A
#
# COMPACT_ATOMS: atom_id res chain seq x y z
N MET A 1 -1.72 -37.61 -18.68
CA MET A 1 -1.86 -36.23 -19.22
C MET A 1 -3.08 -35.51 -18.63
N THR A 2 -4.28 -36.10 -18.58
CA THR A 2 -5.50 -35.47 -18.04
C THR A 2 -5.45 -35.05 -16.56
N LYS A 3 -4.76 -35.80 -15.68
CA LYS A 3 -4.60 -35.43 -14.26
C LYS A 3 -3.77 -34.15 -14.08
N VAL A 4 -2.72 -33.98 -14.87
CA VAL A 4 -1.83 -32.80 -14.85
C VAL A 4 -2.59 -31.57 -15.35
N LEU A 5 -3.39 -31.72 -16.42
CA LEU A 5 -4.24 -30.65 -16.94
C LEU A 5 -5.28 -30.18 -15.90
N ARG A 6 -5.92 -31.10 -15.17
CA ARG A 6 -6.88 -30.75 -14.11
C ARG A 6 -6.23 -29.99 -12.96
N LEU A 7 -5.03 -30.41 -12.53
CA LEU A 7 -4.28 -29.72 -11.47
C LEU A 7 -3.85 -28.31 -11.91
N PHE A 8 -3.39 -28.17 -13.15
CA PHE A 8 -3.02 -26.88 -13.73
C PHE A 8 -4.22 -25.91 -13.78
N VAL A 9 -5.38 -26.37 -14.24
CA VAL A 9 -6.61 -25.55 -14.25
C VAL A 9 -7.02 -25.14 -12.84
N LEU A 10 -6.93 -26.05 -11.86
CA LEU A 10 -7.23 -25.73 -10.45
C LEU A 10 -6.29 -24.64 -9.90
N LEU A 11 -4.98 -24.72 -10.20
CA LEU A 11 -3.98 -23.74 -9.80
C LEU A 11 -4.24 -22.36 -10.44
N CYS A 12 -4.60 -22.32 -11.73
CA CYS A 12 -4.97 -21.07 -12.41
C CYS A 12 -6.22 -20.41 -11.82
N ILE A 13 -7.21 -21.21 -11.39
CA ILE A 13 -8.41 -20.67 -10.73
C ILE A 13 -8.06 -20.13 -9.34
N ALA A 14 -7.19 -20.83 -8.60
CA ALA A 14 -6.76 -20.41 -7.26
C ALA A 14 -5.96 -19.10 -7.28
N SER A 15 -5.16 -18.85 -8.33
CA SER A 15 -4.36 -17.62 -8.43
C SER A 15 -5.18 -16.35 -8.64
N ILE A 16 -6.42 -16.47 -9.15
CA ILE A 16 -7.32 -15.31 -9.36
C ILE A 16 -7.80 -14.73 -8.02
N SER A 17 -7.83 -15.54 -6.96
CA SER A 17 -8.32 -15.15 -5.63
C SER A 17 -7.22 -14.71 -4.66
N ALA A 18 -5.95 -14.74 -5.07
CA ALA A 18 -4.83 -14.38 -4.21
C ALA A 18 -4.73 -12.85 -4.03
N ASN A 19 -5.05 -12.36 -2.83
CA ASN A 19 -4.93 -10.95 -2.47
C ASN A 19 -3.76 -10.75 -1.50
N ALA A 20 -2.63 -10.24 -2.01
CA ALA A 20 -1.42 -9.96 -1.24
C ALA A 20 -1.10 -8.46 -1.10
N GLN A 21 -2.03 -7.59 -1.52
CA GLN A 21 -1.82 -6.14 -1.52
C GLN A 21 -1.68 -5.64 -0.07
N LEU A 22 -0.51 -5.09 0.25
CA LEU A 22 -0.17 -4.45 1.54
C LEU A 22 -1.00 -3.19 1.79
N LEU A 23 -1.23 -2.43 0.73
CA LEU A 23 -1.97 -1.18 0.73
C LEU A 23 -3.30 -1.39 -0.02
N SER A 24 -4.37 -0.83 0.53
CA SER A 24 -5.64 -0.60 -0.17
C SER A 24 -5.98 0.88 -0.13
N TRP A 25 -6.77 1.36 -1.09
CA TRP A 25 -7.19 2.75 -1.11
C TRP A 25 -8.54 2.95 -1.78
N THR A 26 -9.16 4.09 -1.49
CA THR A 26 -10.40 4.54 -2.13
C THR A 26 -10.37 6.06 -2.35
N PRO A 27 -10.86 6.57 -3.50
CA PRO A 27 -11.36 5.81 -4.65
C PRO A 27 -10.23 5.13 -5.44
N SER A 28 -10.55 4.10 -6.25
CA SER A 28 -9.54 3.40 -7.06
C SER A 28 -8.84 4.30 -8.06
N PHE A 29 -9.55 5.32 -8.53
CA PHE A 29 -9.05 6.37 -9.42
C PHE A 29 -9.29 7.72 -8.76
N PRO A 30 -8.37 8.18 -7.89
CA PRO A 30 -8.48 9.49 -7.28
C PRO A 30 -8.42 10.57 -8.36
N VAL A 31 -9.30 11.55 -8.22
CA VAL A 31 -9.27 12.78 -9.00
C VAL A 31 -8.53 13.84 -8.22
N ASP A 32 -8.07 14.88 -8.93
CA ASP A 32 -7.44 16.02 -8.31
C ASP A 32 -8.34 16.64 -7.24
N ASN A 33 -7.74 17.05 -6.12
CA ASN A 33 -8.43 17.65 -4.96
C ASN A 33 -9.50 16.77 -4.30
N SER A 34 -9.59 15.49 -4.62
CA SER A 34 -10.44 14.53 -3.90
C SER A 34 -9.75 13.94 -2.68
N THR A 35 -10.56 13.47 -1.73
CA THR A 35 -10.08 12.71 -0.58
C THR A 35 -9.63 11.32 -1.03
N LEU A 36 -8.36 10.98 -0.74
CA LEU A 36 -7.79 9.66 -0.99
C LEU A 36 -7.50 8.98 0.34
N VAL A 37 -8.26 7.94 0.66
CA VAL A 37 -8.03 7.16 1.88
C VAL A 37 -7.12 5.99 1.55
N ILE A 38 -5.96 5.90 2.19
CA ILE A 38 -5.00 4.79 2.06
C ILE A 38 -4.99 4.00 3.37
N THR A 39 -5.10 2.68 3.28
CA THR A 39 -5.02 1.77 4.43
C THR A 39 -3.88 0.78 4.24
N LEU A 40 -3.01 0.70 5.25
CA LEU A 40 -1.94 -0.28 5.39
C LEU A 40 -2.45 -1.46 6.22
N ASP A 41 -2.20 -2.69 5.77
CA ASP A 41 -2.37 -3.92 6.55
C ASP A 41 -1.00 -4.58 6.78
N ALA A 42 -0.37 -4.30 7.92
CA ALA A 42 0.98 -4.75 8.22
C ALA A 42 1.10 -6.27 8.44
N THR A 43 0.00 -7.02 8.43
CA THR A 43 0.05 -8.49 8.38
C THR A 43 0.47 -9.03 7.01
N LYS A 44 0.51 -8.17 5.99
CA LYS A 44 0.88 -8.49 4.60
C LYS A 44 2.27 -7.92 4.24
N GLY A 45 2.68 -8.12 2.99
CA GLY A 45 3.97 -7.63 2.48
C GLY A 45 5.15 -8.31 3.15
N ASN A 46 6.19 -7.55 3.51
CA ASN A 46 7.37 -8.07 4.23
C ASN A 46 7.13 -8.21 5.75
N ALA A 47 5.95 -7.83 6.25
CA ALA A 47 5.56 -7.89 7.66
C ALA A 47 6.49 -7.14 8.65
N ALA A 48 7.32 -6.20 8.17
CA ALA A 48 8.29 -5.49 9.02
C ALA A 48 7.62 -4.59 10.09
N LEU A 49 6.38 -4.16 9.83
CA LEU A 49 5.57 -3.36 10.75
C LEU A 49 4.52 -4.20 11.51
N LYS A 50 4.55 -5.53 11.38
CA LYS A 50 3.63 -6.42 12.09
C LYS A 50 3.94 -6.41 13.58
N ASP A 51 2.89 -6.23 14.38
CA ASP A 51 2.92 -6.13 15.85
C ASP A 51 3.87 -5.04 16.35
N TYR A 52 4.02 -3.98 15.56
CA TYR A 52 4.84 -2.84 15.93
C TYR A 52 4.31 -2.20 17.22
N ALA A 53 5.21 -2.04 18.20
CA ALA A 53 4.84 -1.72 19.57
C ALA A 53 4.26 -0.32 19.73
N ASN A 54 4.74 0.64 18.93
CA ASN A 54 4.22 1.99 18.94
C ASN A 54 3.24 2.16 17.78
N THR A 55 2.00 2.49 18.12
CA THR A 55 0.93 2.61 17.13
C THR A 55 0.81 4.03 16.57
N SER A 56 1.55 4.99 17.13
CA SER A 56 1.44 6.43 16.86
C SER A 56 2.66 7.01 16.14
N ASP A 57 3.59 6.21 15.63
CA ASP A 57 4.79 6.64 14.92
C ASP A 57 4.92 5.99 13.52
N ILE A 58 3.78 5.68 12.92
CA ILE A 58 3.68 5.32 11.51
C ILE A 58 3.42 6.58 10.69
N TYR A 59 4.31 6.88 9.73
CA TYR A 59 4.24 8.05 8.87
C TYR A 59 4.31 7.64 7.40
N MET A 60 3.55 8.33 6.55
CA MET A 60 3.53 8.11 5.11
C MET A 60 4.56 9.01 4.40
N HIS A 61 5.39 8.41 3.55
CA HIS A 61 6.18 9.16 2.58
C HIS A 61 5.55 9.01 1.20
N LEU A 62 5.00 10.11 0.68
CA LEU A 62 4.17 10.11 -0.51
C LEU A 62 4.81 10.91 -1.63
N GLY A 63 4.57 10.47 -2.86
CA GLY A 63 4.94 11.14 -4.09
C GLY A 63 4.21 10.50 -5.26
N VAL A 64 4.24 11.15 -6.43
CA VAL A 64 3.62 10.62 -7.64
C VAL A 64 4.62 10.61 -8.79
N THR A 65 4.57 9.56 -9.61
CA THR A 65 5.25 9.52 -10.89
C THR A 65 4.33 10.13 -11.95
N THR A 66 4.86 11.05 -12.75
CA THR A 66 4.10 11.75 -13.80
C THR A 66 4.90 11.76 -15.10
N ASN A 67 4.33 12.30 -16.17
CA ASN A 67 5.07 12.59 -17.40
C ASN A 67 6.22 13.61 -17.21
N LEU A 68 6.26 14.33 -16.08
CA LEU A 68 7.35 15.24 -15.72
C LEU A 68 8.49 14.54 -14.95
N SER A 69 8.34 13.25 -14.62
CA SER A 69 9.36 12.46 -13.92
C SER A 69 10.52 12.10 -14.84
N SER A 70 11.72 12.58 -14.52
CA SER A 70 12.95 12.26 -15.25
C SER A 70 14.07 11.98 -14.24
N PRO A 71 14.52 10.71 -14.10
CA PRO A 71 14.04 9.50 -14.80
C PRO A 71 12.60 9.10 -14.44
N ALA A 72 12.02 8.12 -15.14
CA ALA A 72 10.64 7.66 -14.89
C ALA A 72 10.40 7.10 -13.47
N SER A 73 11.47 6.75 -12.74
CA SER A 73 11.40 6.35 -11.32
C SER A 73 11.37 7.55 -10.35
N GLN A 74 11.60 8.77 -10.82
CA GLN A 74 11.60 9.97 -9.99
C GLN A 74 10.19 10.28 -9.48
N TRP A 75 10.04 10.37 -8.16
CA TRP A 75 8.82 10.90 -7.56
C TRP A 75 8.80 12.43 -7.65
N LYS A 76 7.65 12.98 -8.04
CA LYS A 76 7.34 14.41 -8.01
C LYS A 76 6.34 14.69 -6.89
N TYR A 77 6.24 15.96 -6.52
CA TYR A 77 5.34 16.45 -5.48
C TYR A 77 5.53 15.74 -4.12
N VAL A 78 6.77 15.38 -3.82
CA VAL A 78 7.18 14.83 -2.52
C VAL A 78 7.28 15.99 -1.53
N VAL A 79 6.41 16.02 -0.53
CA VAL A 79 6.30 17.15 0.41
C VAL A 79 7.17 16.97 1.65
N THR A 80 7.44 15.72 2.04
CA THR A 80 8.26 15.38 3.21
C THR A 80 9.65 14.93 2.79
N THR A 81 10.67 15.21 3.59
CA THR A 81 11.96 14.51 3.47
C THR A 81 11.80 13.07 3.94
N TRP A 82 12.41 12.11 3.24
CA TRP A 82 12.42 10.70 3.67
C TRP A 82 13.00 10.57 5.09
N ALA A 83 12.48 9.60 5.85
CA ALA A 83 12.89 9.32 7.23
C ALA A 83 12.73 10.51 8.20
N THR A 84 11.71 11.36 7.98
CA THR A 84 11.30 12.40 8.92
C THR A 84 9.89 12.14 9.46
N THR A 85 9.63 12.57 10.69
CA THR A 85 8.35 12.37 11.39
C THR A 85 7.47 13.60 11.25
N ASN A 86 7.02 13.92 10.03
CA ASN A 86 6.13 15.06 9.80
C ASN A 86 4.71 14.73 10.31
N PRO A 87 4.17 15.46 11.31
CA PRO A 87 2.86 15.16 11.89
C PRO A 87 1.71 15.19 10.88
N THR A 88 1.80 16.01 9.82
CA THR A 88 0.79 16.07 8.76
C THR A 88 0.63 14.74 8.02
N TYR A 89 1.66 13.89 8.02
CA TYR A 89 1.69 12.60 7.32
C TYR A 89 1.61 11.40 8.26
N GLN A 90 1.25 11.62 9.51
CA GLN A 90 1.07 10.57 10.50
C GLN A 90 -0.19 9.75 10.18
N ALA A 91 -0.07 8.42 10.16
CA ALA A 91 -1.18 7.54 9.95
C ALA A 91 -1.94 7.27 11.25
N THR A 92 -3.26 7.13 11.16
CA THR A 92 -4.13 6.78 12.29
C THR A 92 -4.19 5.27 12.45
N TYR A 93 -3.92 4.78 13.66
CA TYR A 93 -4.04 3.35 13.98
C TYR A 93 -5.51 2.91 14.03
N LEU A 94 -5.84 1.83 13.31
CA LEU A 94 -7.19 1.26 13.26
C LEU A 94 -7.34 -0.01 14.11
N GLY A 95 -6.28 -0.46 14.78
CA GLY A 95 -6.25 -1.77 15.43
C GLY A 95 -5.84 -2.89 14.47
N ASN A 96 -5.58 -4.09 15.02
CA ASN A 96 -5.29 -5.29 14.25
C ASN A 96 -4.21 -5.10 13.16
N ASN A 97 -3.10 -4.42 13.50
CA ASN A 97 -2.00 -4.16 12.56
C ASN A 97 -2.41 -3.32 11.32
N LYS A 98 -3.42 -2.46 11.46
CA LYS A 98 -3.87 -1.58 10.38
C LYS A 98 -3.69 -0.11 10.71
N TRP A 99 -3.27 0.66 9.72
CA TRP A 99 -3.12 2.11 9.79
C TRP A 99 -3.76 2.76 8.57
N GLN A 100 -4.29 3.97 8.74
CA GLN A 100 -4.97 4.72 7.68
C GLN A 100 -4.43 6.15 7.59
N TYR A 101 -4.31 6.63 6.36
CA TYR A 101 -3.97 8.00 6.03
C TYR A 101 -5.02 8.56 5.05
N THR A 102 -5.30 9.86 5.12
CA THR A 102 -6.34 10.54 4.33
C THR A 102 -5.86 11.91 3.89
#